data_AF-A0AAV2A3T3-F1
#
_entry.id   AF-A0AAV2A3T3-F1
#
_cell.length_a   1.000
_cell.length_b   1.000
_cell.length_c   1.000
_cell.angle_alpha   90.00
_cell.angle_beta   90.00
_cell.angle_gamma   90.00
#
_symmetry.space_group_name_H-M   'P 1'
#
loop_
_entity.id
_entity.type
_entity.pdbx_description
1 polymer ?
#
loop_
_entity_poly.entity_id
_entity_poly.type
_entity_poly.pdbx_seq_one_letter_code
_entity_poly.pdbx_strand_id
1 'polypeptide(L)'
;MEKKLRQKQKEVIKAQRSKGRVLKYQQNISFLENRLNGSLHKYNQLLVSNKSLRDDISSLLLTQSSFRRKFGNIKRLLAMGKKTLSEVVHSATVSYQTGESVKYKLNLVKERTQVDQKKLGERIKELKILVEQDKQLKDFLEFKMKDRSASSDSEEISKNEQIMEQRLQTCHSILARIQLASNCKDVNRICKAFVQGEEMNLSLFEKVNEMSLEIEKLHEEVRGQRQELEVITRQYKEQKRKDLAVKHDIENMTDKLRTEAQQLEDAADAKAEELECVKEVLQSIYAFLDKVSSQKVSFTVDAGITDDNVLQYLEALERRIIDLIRCSKLADMKQVEFLSESRSQNP
;
A
#
# COMPACT_ATOMS: atom_id res chain seq x y z
N MET A 1 70.02 37.46 72.52
CA MET A 1 69.46 36.12 72.23
C MET A 1 67.94 36.07 72.38
N GLU A 2 67.36 36.64 73.45
CA GLU A 2 65.90 36.63 73.69
C GLU A 2 65.03 37.29 72.61
N LYS A 3 65.45 38.42 72.01
CA LYS A 3 64.68 39.07 70.92
C LYS A 3 64.52 38.18 69.69
N LYS A 4 65.58 37.45 69.30
CA LYS A 4 65.54 36.48 68.19
C LYS A 4 64.66 35.27 68.52
N LEU A 5 64.67 34.81 69.78
CA LEU A 5 63.80 33.73 70.25
C LEU A 5 62.31 34.12 70.22
N ARG A 6 61.96 35.34 70.67
CA ARG A 6 60.60 35.87 70.58
C ARG A 6 60.12 36.06 69.13
N GLN A 7 61.00 36.46 68.23
CA GLN A 7 60.66 36.60 66.81
C GLN A 7 60.39 35.25 66.14
N LYS A 8 61.24 34.24 66.42
CA LYS A 8 61.01 32.85 66.01
C LYS A 8 59.70 32.29 66.57
N GLN A 9 59.38 32.56 67.84
CA GLN A 9 58.10 32.18 68.44
C GLN A 9 56.90 32.84 67.73
N LYS A 10 56.98 34.13 67.37
CA LYS A 10 55.92 34.82 66.60
C LYS A 10 55.73 34.22 65.21
N GLU A 11 56.80 33.85 64.52
CA GLU A 11 56.74 33.19 63.21
C GLU A 11 56.14 31.78 63.30
N VAL A 12 56.51 31.00 64.32
CA VAL A 12 55.92 29.68 64.59
C VAL A 12 54.42 29.79 64.87
N ILE A 13 53.99 30.79 65.67
CA ILE A 13 52.56 31.04 65.92
C ILE A 13 51.83 31.46 64.64
N LYS A 14 52.46 32.28 63.78
CA LYS A 14 51.89 32.68 62.47
C LYS A 14 51.77 31.47 61.53
N ALA A 15 52.76 30.57 61.51
CA ALA A 15 52.77 29.33 60.74
C ALA A 15 51.73 28.32 61.26
N GLN A 16 51.53 28.21 62.58
CA GLN A 16 50.45 27.39 63.15
C GLN A 16 49.06 27.95 62.80
N ARG A 17 48.88 29.28 62.81
CA ARG A 17 47.64 29.92 62.36
C ARG A 17 47.38 29.76 60.86
N SER A 18 48.40 29.78 60.00
CA SER A 18 48.22 29.49 58.57
C SER A 18 47.90 28.01 58.33
N LYS A 19 48.58 27.08 59.01
CA LYS A 19 48.28 25.64 58.94
C LYS A 19 46.84 25.33 59.36
N GLY A 20 46.34 25.97 60.41
CA GLY A 20 44.93 25.85 60.83
C GLY A 20 43.93 26.39 59.80
N ARG A 21 44.26 27.47 59.08
CA ARG A 21 43.43 27.98 57.98
C ARG A 21 43.42 27.03 56.78
N VAL A 22 44.58 26.50 56.40
CA VAL A 22 44.70 25.52 55.30
C VAL A 22 43.87 24.27 55.61
N LEU A 23 43.91 23.75 56.84
CA LEU A 23 43.10 22.61 57.26
C LEU A 23 41.59 22.91 57.16
N LYS A 24 41.15 24.12 57.55
CA LYS A 24 39.74 24.54 57.38
C LYS A 24 39.33 24.62 55.90
N TYR A 25 40.20 25.14 55.03
CA TYR A 25 39.93 25.15 53.59
C TYR A 25 39.85 23.74 53.01
N GLN A 26 40.75 22.82 53.40
CA GLN A 26 40.69 21.42 52.98
C GLN A 26 39.40 20.72 53.44
N GLN A 27 38.96 20.97 54.68
CA GLN A 27 37.68 20.45 55.18
C GLN A 27 36.49 21.01 54.39
N ASN A 28 36.50 22.31 54.06
CA ASN A 28 35.44 22.91 53.24
C ASN A 28 35.43 22.36 51.80
N ILE A 29 36.60 22.15 51.20
CA ILE A 29 36.72 21.53 49.88
C ILE A 29 36.14 20.11 49.92
N SER A 30 36.56 19.28 50.89
CA SER A 30 36.03 17.92 51.04
C SER A 30 34.52 17.90 51.27
N PHE A 31 33.97 18.85 52.03
CA PHE A 31 32.51 18.98 52.20
C PHE A 31 31.81 19.33 50.90
N LEU A 32 32.34 20.28 50.12
CA LEU A 32 31.78 20.68 48.83
C LEU A 32 31.87 19.55 47.80
N GLU A 33 32.98 18.82 47.76
CA GLU A 33 33.17 17.63 46.93
C GLU A 33 32.16 16.53 47.29
N ASN A 34 31.96 16.25 48.57
CA ASN A 34 30.96 15.27 49.02
C ASN A 34 29.54 15.70 48.64
N ARG A 35 29.21 17.00 48.77
CA ARG A 35 27.91 17.54 48.36
C ARG A 35 27.71 17.48 46.83
N LEU A 36 28.77 17.74 46.07
CA LEU A 36 28.77 17.61 44.61
C LEU A 36 28.58 16.15 44.20
N ASN A 37 29.33 15.22 44.79
CA ASN A 37 29.21 13.78 44.55
C ASN A 37 27.80 13.27 44.88
N GLY A 38 27.20 13.73 45.99
CA GLY A 38 25.81 13.40 46.32
C GLY A 38 24.81 13.91 45.28
N SER A 39 25.03 15.12 44.74
CA SER A 39 24.18 15.69 43.69
C SER A 39 24.36 14.95 42.35
N LEU A 40 25.60 14.60 41.99
CA LEU A 40 25.95 13.86 40.79
C LEU A 40 25.42 12.42 40.84
N HIS A 41 25.45 11.78 42.02
CA HIS A 41 24.85 10.47 42.21
C HIS A 41 23.32 10.51 41.98
N LYS A 42 22.62 11.49 42.55
CA LYS A 42 21.18 11.68 42.30
C LYS A 42 20.89 11.95 40.83
N TYR A 43 21.70 12.78 40.18
CA TYR A 43 21.59 13.05 38.74
C TYR A 43 21.76 11.76 37.91
N ASN A 44 22.78 10.96 38.21
CA ASN A 44 23.01 9.68 37.52
C ASN A 44 21.87 8.69 37.75
N GLN A 45 21.31 8.61 38.96
CA GLN A 45 20.12 7.80 39.24
C GLN A 45 18.92 8.25 38.38
N LEU A 46 18.69 9.56 38.28
CA LEU A 46 17.62 10.11 37.44
C LEU A 46 17.86 9.81 35.96
N LEU A 47 19.09 9.85 35.47
CA LEU A 47 19.42 9.48 34.09
C LEU A 47 19.14 7.99 33.82
N VAL A 48 19.51 7.09 34.73
CA VAL A 48 19.22 5.66 34.59
C VAL A 48 17.71 5.41 34.60
N SER A 49 16.97 6.04 35.52
CA SER A 49 15.52 5.95 35.55
C SER A 49 14.88 6.51 34.27
N ASN A 50 15.37 7.65 33.77
CA ASN A 50 14.89 8.23 32.52
C ASN A 50 15.16 7.32 31.32
N LYS A 51 16.33 6.68 31.27
CA LYS A 51 16.66 5.69 30.24
C LYS A 51 15.69 4.51 30.28
N SER A 52 15.44 3.93 31.47
CA SER A 52 14.47 2.85 31.63
C SER A 52 13.08 3.24 31.13
N LEU A 53 12.59 4.45 31.49
CA LEU A 53 11.30 4.94 31.01
C LEU A 53 11.26 5.12 29.49
N ARG A 54 12.36 5.57 28.86
CA ARG A 54 12.44 5.67 27.39
C ARG A 54 12.40 4.30 26.73
N ASP A 55 13.06 3.31 27.31
CA ASP A 55 13.05 1.93 26.81
C ASP A 55 11.64 1.33 26.94
N ASP A 56 10.95 1.58 28.06
CA ASP A 56 9.56 1.16 28.27
C ASP A 56 8.60 1.84 27.28
N ILE A 57 8.73 3.15 27.06
CA ILE A 57 7.94 3.88 26.05
C ILE A 57 8.19 3.28 24.66
N SER A 58 9.45 2.99 24.32
CA SER A 58 9.79 2.41 23.02
C SER A 58 9.17 1.02 22.84
N SER A 59 9.20 0.17 23.89
CA SER A 59 8.54 -1.13 23.91
C SER A 59 7.02 -1.00 23.74
N LEU A 60 6.39 -0.07 24.45
CA LEU A 60 4.96 0.21 24.33
C LEU A 60 4.56 0.70 22.93
N LEU A 61 5.38 1.53 22.29
CA LEU A 61 5.14 1.99 20.91
C LEU A 61 5.24 0.84 19.90
N LEU A 62 6.22 -0.06 20.06
CA LEU A 62 6.34 -1.26 19.22
C LEU A 62 5.13 -2.18 19.37
N THR A 63 4.69 -2.43 20.61
CA THR A 63 3.50 -3.26 20.87
C THR A 63 2.22 -2.61 20.33
N GLN A 64 2.06 -1.28 20.46
CA GLN A 64 0.95 -0.54 19.88
C GLN A 64 0.92 -0.65 18.36
N SER A 65 2.07 -0.52 17.69
CA SER A 65 2.19 -0.70 16.24
C SER A 65 1.80 -2.12 15.79
N SER A 66 2.30 -3.14 16.50
CA SER A 66 1.94 -4.54 16.27
C SER A 66 0.43 -4.78 16.47
N PHE A 67 -0.14 -4.22 17.54
CA PHE A 67 -1.58 -4.31 17.82
C PHE A 67 -2.41 -3.64 16.71
N ARG A 68 -2.05 -2.42 16.29
CA ARG A 68 -2.74 -1.72 15.19
C ARG A 68 -2.71 -2.53 13.90
N ARG A 69 -1.59 -3.18 13.59
CA ARG A 69 -1.48 -4.07 12.42
C ARG A 69 -2.43 -5.26 12.54
N LYS A 70 -2.43 -5.96 13.67
CA LYS A 70 -3.35 -7.10 13.92
C LYS A 70 -4.81 -6.67 13.86
N PHE A 71 -5.15 -5.54 14.48
CA PHE A 71 -6.51 -4.99 14.47
C PHE A 71 -6.97 -4.62 13.05
N GLY A 72 -6.10 -4.01 12.24
CA GLY A 72 -6.36 -3.74 10.82
C GLY A 72 -6.66 -5.02 10.03
N ASN A 73 -5.88 -6.08 10.26
CA ASN A 73 -6.12 -7.38 9.64
C ASN A 73 -7.48 -7.98 10.03
N ILE A 74 -7.84 -7.94 11.31
CA ILE A 74 -9.14 -8.43 11.79
C ILE A 74 -10.29 -7.62 11.15
N LYS A 75 -10.15 -6.29 11.07
CA LYS A 75 -11.15 -5.44 10.42
C LYS A 75 -11.34 -5.80 8.94
N ARG A 76 -10.24 -6.08 8.23
CA ARG A 76 -10.28 -6.52 6.82
C ARG A 76 -10.96 -7.89 6.67
N LEU A 77 -10.61 -8.86 7.51
CA LEU A 77 -11.22 -10.18 7.52
C LEU A 77 -12.73 -10.11 7.80
N LEU A 78 -13.14 -9.28 8.76
CA LEU A 78 -14.56 -9.06 9.06
C LEU A 78 -15.30 -8.45 7.86
N ALA A 79 -14.71 -7.48 7.18
CA ALA A 79 -15.29 -6.88 5.98
C ALA A 79 -15.44 -7.90 4.85
N MET A 80 -14.43 -8.74 4.63
CA MET A 80 -14.50 -9.84 3.67
C MET A 80 -15.60 -10.85 4.04
N GLY A 81 -15.68 -11.27 5.30
CA GLY A 81 -16.71 -12.20 5.77
C GLY A 81 -18.13 -11.66 5.62
N LYS A 82 -18.35 -10.35 5.84
CA LYS A 82 -19.64 -9.71 5.57
C LYS A 82 -19.99 -9.71 4.08
N LYS A 83 -18.99 -9.47 3.22
CA LYS A 83 -19.18 -9.50 1.77
C LYS A 83 -19.57 -10.91 1.29
N THR A 84 -18.83 -11.94 1.71
CA THR A 84 -19.13 -13.33 1.34
C THR A 84 -20.49 -13.77 1.89
N LEU A 85 -20.84 -13.38 3.13
CA LEU A 85 -22.18 -13.64 3.67
C LEU A 85 -23.27 -12.98 2.82
N SER A 86 -23.07 -11.73 2.40
CA SER A 86 -24.02 -11.03 1.52
C SER A 86 -24.17 -11.71 0.16
N GLU A 87 -23.07 -12.19 -0.42
CA GLU A 87 -23.05 -12.93 -1.70
C GLU A 87 -23.82 -14.25 -1.56
N VAL A 88 -23.59 -15.01 -0.49
CA VAL A 88 -24.31 -16.27 -0.22
C VAL A 88 -25.80 -16.03 0.00
N VAL A 89 -26.17 -15.01 0.78
CA VAL A 89 -27.58 -14.64 1.00
C VAL A 89 -28.25 -14.25 -0.32
N HIS A 90 -27.57 -13.47 -1.17
CA HIS A 90 -28.09 -13.12 -2.48
C HIS A 90 -28.29 -14.35 -3.37
N SER A 91 -27.30 -15.23 -3.46
CA SER A 91 -27.38 -16.49 -4.20
C SER A 91 -28.52 -17.38 -3.72
N ALA A 92 -28.69 -17.52 -2.40
CA ALA A 92 -29.79 -18.27 -1.78
C ALA A 92 -31.15 -17.65 -2.12
N THR A 93 -31.25 -16.32 -2.10
CA THR A 93 -32.48 -15.60 -2.44
C THR A 93 -32.87 -15.82 -3.90
N VAL A 94 -31.91 -15.74 -4.83
CA VAL A 94 -32.14 -16.00 -6.26
C VAL A 94 -32.55 -17.46 -6.48
N SER A 95 -31.88 -18.41 -5.83
CA SER A 95 -32.21 -19.84 -5.90
C SER A 95 -33.62 -20.12 -5.36
N TYR A 96 -34.03 -19.41 -4.31
CA TYR A 96 -35.38 -19.51 -3.77
C TYR A 96 -36.43 -18.97 -4.76
N GLN A 97 -36.23 -17.76 -5.32
CA GLN A 97 -37.14 -17.15 -6.28
C GLN A 97 -37.30 -17.99 -7.56
N THR A 98 -36.20 -18.55 -8.06
CA THR A 98 -36.23 -19.48 -9.19
C THR A 98 -37.01 -20.75 -8.86
N GLY A 99 -36.80 -21.32 -7.66
CA GLY A 99 -37.58 -22.44 -7.15
C GLY A 99 -39.08 -22.15 -7.07
N GLU A 100 -39.48 -20.96 -6.59
CA GLU A 100 -40.88 -20.53 -6.57
C GLU A 100 -41.47 -20.39 -7.98
N SER A 101 -40.72 -19.81 -8.93
CA SER A 101 -41.15 -19.69 -10.33
C SER A 101 -41.38 -21.07 -10.96
N VAL A 102 -40.47 -22.02 -10.74
CA VAL A 102 -40.62 -23.40 -11.23
C VAL A 102 -41.82 -24.09 -10.58
N LYS A 103 -42.00 -23.95 -9.27
CA LYS A 103 -43.16 -24.51 -8.55
C LYS A 103 -44.48 -23.96 -9.08
N TYR A 104 -44.53 -22.65 -9.35
CA TYR A 104 -45.70 -22.01 -9.97
C TYR A 104 -46.00 -22.61 -11.36
N LYS A 105 -45.00 -22.72 -12.24
CA LYS A 105 -45.15 -23.33 -13.57
C LYS A 105 -45.58 -24.80 -13.48
N LEU A 106 -45.02 -25.56 -12.53
CA LEU A 106 -45.36 -26.96 -12.31
C LEU A 106 -46.83 -27.11 -11.89
N ASN A 107 -47.31 -26.27 -10.97
CA ASN A 107 -48.71 -26.28 -10.56
C ASN A 107 -49.64 -25.96 -11.74
N LEU A 108 -49.29 -24.99 -12.58
CA LEU A 108 -50.06 -24.65 -13.78
C LEU A 108 -50.15 -25.84 -14.76
N VAL A 109 -49.03 -26.52 -15.01
CA VAL A 109 -49.00 -27.73 -15.86
C VAL A 109 -49.81 -28.86 -15.23
N LYS A 110 -49.74 -29.02 -13.91
CA LYS A 110 -50.52 -30.03 -13.18
C LYS A 110 -52.02 -29.79 -13.28
N GLU A 111 -52.48 -28.54 -13.15
CA GLU A 111 -53.88 -28.20 -13.33
C GLU A 111 -54.35 -28.46 -14.77
N ARG A 112 -53.55 -28.04 -15.76
CA ARG A 112 -53.86 -28.28 -17.18
C ARG A 112 -53.95 -29.77 -17.52
N THR A 113 -52.98 -30.57 -17.06
CA THR A 113 -52.99 -32.02 -17.28
C THR A 113 -54.16 -32.71 -16.58
N GLN A 114 -54.58 -32.23 -15.40
CA GLN A 114 -55.78 -32.74 -14.72
C GLN A 114 -57.06 -32.45 -15.52
N VAL A 115 -57.18 -31.25 -16.09
CA VAL A 115 -58.30 -30.89 -16.98
C VAL A 115 -58.29 -31.75 -18.24
N ASP A 116 -57.13 -31.92 -18.87
CA ASP A 116 -57.01 -32.72 -20.10
C ASP A 116 -57.29 -34.21 -19.82
N GLN A 117 -56.88 -34.74 -18.68
CA GLN A 117 -57.25 -36.10 -18.23
C GLN A 117 -58.76 -36.27 -18.08
N LYS A 118 -59.46 -35.27 -17.51
CA LYS A 118 -60.93 -35.31 -17.39
C LYS A 118 -61.58 -35.34 -18.78
N LYS A 119 -61.15 -34.47 -19.69
CA LYS A 119 -61.65 -34.42 -21.08
C LYS A 119 -61.40 -35.72 -21.83
N LEU A 120 -60.20 -36.30 -21.72
CA LEU A 120 -59.88 -37.60 -22.31
C LEU A 120 -60.75 -38.71 -21.71
N GLY A 121 -60.99 -38.69 -20.39
CA GLY A 121 -61.88 -39.63 -19.72
C GLY A 121 -63.32 -39.54 -20.21
N GLU A 122 -63.85 -38.34 -20.41
CA GLU A 122 -65.16 -38.10 -21.04
C GLU A 122 -65.19 -38.63 -22.48
N ARG A 123 -64.17 -38.31 -23.27
CA ARG A 123 -64.07 -38.77 -24.66
C ARG A 123 -64.01 -40.30 -24.78
N ILE A 124 -63.29 -40.96 -23.87
CA ILE A 124 -63.25 -42.43 -23.81
C ILE A 124 -64.63 -43.01 -23.50
N LYS A 125 -65.42 -42.38 -22.61
CA LYS A 125 -66.79 -42.83 -22.32
C LYS A 125 -67.69 -42.70 -23.55
N GLU A 126 -67.64 -41.57 -24.25
CA GLU A 126 -68.38 -41.36 -25.50
C GLU A 126 -68.02 -42.41 -26.56
N LEU A 127 -66.72 -42.64 -26.77
CA LEU A 127 -66.24 -43.63 -27.74
C LEU A 127 -66.66 -45.05 -27.35
N LYS A 128 -66.66 -45.40 -26.06
CA LYS A 128 -67.19 -46.70 -25.60
C LYS A 128 -68.67 -46.86 -25.91
N ILE A 129 -69.47 -45.82 -25.72
CA ILE A 129 -70.90 -45.86 -26.06
C ILE A 129 -71.08 -46.04 -27.57
N LEU A 130 -70.34 -45.28 -28.39
CA LEU A 130 -70.39 -45.41 -29.85
C LEU A 130 -69.97 -46.80 -30.33
N VAL A 131 -68.91 -47.38 -29.74
CA VAL A 131 -68.46 -48.74 -30.07
C VAL A 131 -69.51 -49.78 -29.66
N GLU A 132 -70.15 -49.62 -28.50
CA GLU A 132 -71.23 -50.52 -28.07
C GLU A 132 -72.45 -50.40 -29.01
N GLN A 133 -72.80 -49.18 -29.42
CA GLN A 133 -73.84 -48.95 -30.42
C GLN A 133 -73.50 -49.56 -31.78
N ASP A 134 -72.25 -49.41 -32.26
CA ASP A 134 -71.78 -50.02 -33.50
C ASP A 134 -71.75 -51.54 -33.41
N LYS A 135 -71.39 -52.09 -32.25
CA LYS A 135 -71.44 -53.53 -31.99
C LYS A 135 -72.88 -54.04 -32.01
N GLN A 136 -73.81 -53.36 -31.33
CA GLN A 136 -75.23 -53.69 -31.38
C GLN A 136 -75.79 -53.60 -32.80
N LEU A 137 -75.37 -52.60 -33.58
CA LEU A 137 -75.74 -52.46 -34.99
C LEU A 137 -75.15 -53.59 -35.84
N LYS A 138 -73.88 -53.96 -35.63
CA LYS A 138 -73.24 -55.11 -36.29
C LYS A 138 -73.92 -56.41 -35.93
N ASP A 139 -74.20 -56.68 -34.67
CA ASP A 139 -74.90 -57.88 -34.21
C ASP A 139 -76.32 -57.92 -34.82
N PHE A 140 -77.00 -56.77 -34.93
CA PHE A 140 -78.30 -56.65 -35.61
C PHE A 140 -78.20 -56.87 -37.12
N LEU A 141 -77.18 -56.31 -37.78
CA LEU A 141 -76.91 -56.50 -39.20
C LEU A 141 -76.48 -57.93 -39.49
N GLU A 142 -75.68 -58.57 -38.64
CA GLU A 142 -75.26 -59.97 -38.74
C GLU A 142 -76.46 -60.89 -38.55
N PHE A 143 -77.36 -60.57 -37.61
CA PHE A 143 -78.66 -61.25 -37.49
C PHE A 143 -79.52 -61.08 -38.76
N LYS A 144 -79.56 -59.89 -39.36
CA LYS A 144 -80.25 -59.65 -40.64
C LYS A 144 -79.55 -60.25 -41.88
N MET A 145 -78.22 -60.32 -41.89
CA MET A 145 -77.41 -60.88 -42.97
C MET A 145 -77.38 -62.41 -42.92
N LYS A 146 -77.54 -63.00 -41.74
CA LYS A 146 -77.80 -64.43 -41.59
C LYS A 146 -79.16 -64.83 -42.20
N ASP A 147 -80.05 -63.86 -42.42
CA ASP A 147 -81.36 -63.99 -43.06
C ASP A 147 -81.44 -63.40 -44.50
N ARG A 148 -80.35 -62.79 -44.99
CA ARG A 148 -80.21 -62.32 -46.38
C ARG A 148 -78.79 -62.58 -46.88
N SER A 149 -78.70 -63.66 -47.65
CA SER A 149 -77.66 -63.95 -48.63
C SER A 149 -76.84 -62.76 -49.13
N ALA A 150 -75.53 -62.99 -49.25
CA ALA A 150 -74.69 -62.70 -50.42
C ALA A 150 -74.73 -61.30 -51.08
N SER A 151 -73.53 -60.84 -51.45
CA SER A 151 -73.17 -59.71 -52.32
C SER A 151 -73.40 -58.33 -51.70
N SER A 152 -72.32 -57.60 -51.42
CA SER A 152 -71.53 -56.74 -52.34
C SER A 152 -72.19 -55.37 -52.46
N ASP A 153 -71.49 -54.33 -52.02
CA ASP A 153 -70.88 -53.40 -52.96
C ASP A 153 -70.11 -52.30 -52.21
N SER A 154 -68.92 -52.05 -52.74
CA SER A 154 -67.92 -51.11 -52.28
C SER A 154 -67.60 -50.24 -53.49
N GLU A 155 -68.13 -49.02 -53.57
CA GLU A 155 -67.83 -48.12 -54.68
C GLU A 155 -67.97 -46.64 -54.27
N GLU A 156 -67.03 -46.15 -53.46
CA GLU A 156 -66.75 -44.71 -53.28
C GLU A 156 -65.24 -44.41 -53.16
N ILE A 157 -64.37 -45.20 -53.83
CA ILE A 157 -62.89 -45.09 -53.72
C ILE A 157 -62.23 -44.48 -54.98
N SER A 158 -62.93 -44.44 -56.12
CA SER A 158 -62.34 -44.21 -57.45
C SER A 158 -61.71 -42.82 -57.70
N LYS A 159 -62.13 -41.76 -56.99
CA LYS A 159 -61.58 -40.40 -57.22
C LYS A 159 -60.29 -40.11 -56.45
N ASN A 160 -60.05 -40.80 -55.33
CA ASN A 160 -58.79 -40.71 -54.59
C ASN A 160 -57.70 -41.63 -55.17
N GLU A 161 -58.10 -42.70 -55.87
CA GLU A 161 -57.16 -43.64 -56.51
C GLU A 161 -56.32 -42.97 -57.60
N GLN A 162 -56.91 -42.17 -58.48
CA GLN A 162 -56.16 -41.56 -59.59
C GLN A 162 -55.09 -40.55 -59.14
N ILE A 163 -55.35 -39.77 -58.07
CA ILE A 163 -54.37 -38.83 -57.50
C ILE A 163 -53.27 -39.60 -56.76
N MET A 164 -53.63 -40.68 -56.06
CA MET A 164 -52.65 -41.56 -55.41
C MET A 164 -51.80 -42.31 -56.40
N GLU A 165 -52.35 -42.73 -57.53
CA GLU A 165 -51.65 -43.50 -58.55
C GLU A 165 -50.60 -42.67 -59.29
N GLN A 166 -50.91 -41.40 -59.60
CA GLN A 166 -49.91 -40.47 -60.14
C GLN A 166 -48.77 -40.19 -59.14
N ARG A 167 -49.10 -40.03 -57.84
CA ARG A 167 -48.07 -39.89 -56.78
C ARG A 167 -47.25 -41.16 -56.60
N LEU A 168 -47.86 -42.33 -56.68
CA LEU A 168 -47.21 -43.64 -56.61
C LEU A 168 -46.26 -43.86 -57.79
N GLN A 169 -46.66 -43.50 -59.01
CA GLN A 169 -45.81 -43.57 -60.20
C GLN A 169 -44.61 -42.62 -60.10
N THR A 170 -44.83 -41.40 -59.62
CA THR A 170 -43.76 -40.43 -59.40
C THR A 170 -42.78 -40.93 -58.34
N CYS A 171 -43.28 -41.46 -57.23
CA CYS A 171 -42.47 -42.01 -56.14
C CYS A 171 -41.70 -43.26 -56.58
N HIS A 172 -42.31 -44.13 -57.39
CA HIS A 172 -41.63 -45.29 -57.99
C HIS A 172 -40.50 -44.87 -58.93
N SER A 173 -40.70 -43.83 -59.76
CA SER A 173 -39.65 -43.34 -60.66
C SER A 173 -38.45 -42.78 -59.90
N ILE A 174 -38.70 -42.08 -58.79
CA ILE A 174 -37.65 -41.51 -57.93
C ILE A 174 -36.92 -42.62 -57.18
N LEU A 175 -37.65 -43.60 -56.63
CA LEU A 175 -37.06 -44.77 -55.96
C LEU A 175 -36.22 -45.63 -56.89
N ALA A 176 -36.67 -45.86 -58.12
CA ALA A 176 -35.89 -46.57 -59.14
C ALA A 176 -34.58 -45.85 -59.47
N ARG A 177 -34.61 -44.51 -59.53
CA ARG A 177 -33.43 -43.68 -59.76
C ARG A 177 -32.45 -43.72 -58.58
N ILE A 178 -32.97 -43.77 -57.35
CA ILE A 178 -32.16 -43.92 -56.13
C ILE A 178 -31.53 -45.32 -56.03
N GLN A 179 -32.28 -46.39 -56.37
CA GLN A 179 -31.75 -47.76 -56.40
C GLN A 179 -30.61 -47.94 -57.40
N LEU A 180 -30.71 -47.30 -58.57
CA LEU A 180 -29.63 -47.30 -59.58
C LEU A 180 -28.37 -46.58 -59.09
N ALA A 181 -28.53 -45.46 -58.36
CA ALA A 181 -27.41 -44.67 -57.85
C ALA A 181 -26.73 -45.31 -56.62
N SER A 182 -27.49 -45.95 -55.73
CA SER A 182 -26.97 -46.58 -54.50
C SER A 182 -26.52 -48.03 -54.68
N ASN A 183 -26.68 -48.61 -55.87
CA ASN A 183 -26.30 -49.99 -56.24
C ASN A 183 -26.81 -51.08 -55.27
N CYS A 184 -27.90 -50.79 -54.55
CA CYS A 184 -28.53 -51.66 -53.55
C CYS A 184 -29.98 -51.92 -53.95
N LYS A 185 -30.38 -53.19 -54.06
CA LYS A 185 -31.74 -53.60 -54.46
C LYS A 185 -32.77 -53.49 -53.33
N ASP A 186 -32.32 -53.47 -52.08
CA ASP A 186 -33.17 -53.48 -50.90
C ASP A 186 -33.48 -52.04 -50.42
N VAL A 187 -34.71 -51.58 -50.69
CA VAL A 187 -35.18 -50.21 -50.39
C VAL A 187 -35.09 -49.92 -48.90
N ASN A 188 -35.38 -50.89 -48.04
CA ASN A 188 -35.32 -50.71 -46.58
C ASN A 188 -33.90 -50.44 -46.09
N ARG A 189 -32.90 -51.01 -46.76
CA ARG A 189 -31.49 -50.79 -46.41
C ARG A 189 -31.02 -49.39 -46.80
N ILE A 190 -31.47 -48.88 -47.95
CA ILE A 190 -31.21 -47.51 -48.39
C ILE A 190 -31.86 -46.52 -47.43
N CYS A 191 -33.14 -46.71 -47.08
CA CYS A 191 -33.84 -45.83 -46.14
C CYS A 191 -33.16 -45.82 -44.75
N LYS A 192 -32.76 -46.99 -44.22
CA LYS A 192 -32.02 -47.06 -42.95
C LYS A 192 -30.66 -46.35 -43.01
N ALA A 193 -29.90 -46.54 -44.09
CA ALA A 193 -28.61 -45.86 -44.26
C ALA A 193 -28.79 -44.34 -44.44
N PHE A 194 -29.85 -43.91 -45.11
CA PHE A 194 -30.19 -42.49 -45.26
C PHE A 194 -30.59 -41.86 -43.93
N VAL A 195 -31.47 -42.50 -43.15
CA VAL A 195 -31.87 -42.02 -41.82
C VAL A 195 -30.66 -41.96 -40.89
N GLN A 196 -29.78 -42.97 -40.88
CA GLN A 196 -28.54 -42.91 -40.10
C GLN A 196 -27.61 -41.78 -40.57
N GLY A 197 -27.49 -41.56 -41.88
CA GLY A 197 -26.72 -40.45 -42.43
C GLY A 197 -27.32 -39.08 -42.10
N GLU A 198 -28.65 -38.97 -42.10
CA GLU A 198 -29.40 -37.78 -41.71
C GLU A 198 -29.24 -37.48 -40.22
N GLU A 199 -29.38 -38.48 -39.34
CA GLU A 199 -29.13 -38.37 -37.91
C GLU A 199 -27.69 -37.92 -37.63
N MET A 200 -26.70 -38.50 -38.34
CA MET A 200 -25.30 -38.11 -38.20
C MET A 200 -25.07 -36.67 -38.69
N ASN A 201 -25.68 -36.28 -39.81
CA ASN A 201 -25.60 -34.91 -40.32
C ASN A 201 -26.28 -33.90 -39.39
N LEU A 202 -27.41 -34.25 -38.78
CA LEU A 202 -28.09 -33.42 -37.78
C LEU A 202 -27.19 -33.23 -36.55
N SER A 203 -26.58 -34.30 -36.05
CA SER A 203 -25.65 -34.22 -34.91
C SER A 203 -24.42 -33.37 -35.24
N LEU A 204 -23.87 -33.50 -36.46
CA LEU A 204 -22.77 -32.65 -36.92
C LEU A 204 -23.20 -31.19 -37.03
N PHE A 205 -24.41 -30.91 -37.52
CA PHE A 205 -24.94 -29.55 -37.61
C PHE A 205 -25.16 -28.92 -36.23
N GLU A 206 -25.70 -29.67 -35.28
CA GLU A 206 -25.80 -29.27 -33.87
C GLU A 206 -24.41 -28.96 -33.30
N LYS A 207 -23.42 -29.82 -33.55
CA LYS A 207 -22.04 -29.60 -33.09
C LYS A 207 -21.42 -28.34 -33.71
N VAL A 208 -21.63 -28.09 -35.00
CA VAL A 208 -21.15 -26.87 -35.67
C VAL A 208 -21.82 -25.62 -35.08
N ASN A 209 -23.10 -25.68 -34.76
CA ASN A 209 -23.80 -24.57 -34.10
C ASN A 209 -23.28 -24.35 -32.67
N GLU A 210 -23.06 -25.40 -31.89
CA GLU A 210 -22.43 -25.30 -30.56
C GLU A 210 -21.06 -24.65 -30.64
N MET A 211 -20.20 -25.08 -31.58
CA MET A 211 -18.88 -24.49 -31.78
C MET A 211 -18.98 -23.02 -32.22
N SER A 212 -19.96 -22.68 -33.05
CA SER A 212 -20.18 -21.29 -33.48
C SER A 212 -20.57 -20.39 -32.31
N LEU A 213 -21.45 -20.87 -31.41
CA LEU A 213 -21.81 -20.18 -30.18
C LEU A 213 -20.62 -20.04 -29.22
N GLU A 214 -19.79 -21.08 -29.12
CA GLU A 214 -18.57 -21.04 -28.31
C GLU A 214 -17.56 -20.03 -28.85
N ILE A 215 -17.37 -19.96 -30.18
CA ILE A 215 -16.52 -18.96 -30.84
C ILE A 215 -17.03 -17.55 -30.57
N GLU A 216 -18.35 -17.31 -30.67
CA GLU A 216 -18.93 -16.00 -30.35
C GLU A 216 -18.69 -15.59 -28.89
N LYS A 217 -18.88 -16.53 -27.97
CA LYS A 217 -18.61 -16.31 -26.55
C LYS A 217 -17.14 -15.98 -26.29
N LEU A 218 -16.22 -16.76 -26.85
CA LEU A 218 -14.78 -16.52 -26.74
C LEU A 218 -14.39 -15.18 -27.36
N HIS A 219 -14.98 -14.79 -28.49
CA HIS A 219 -14.75 -13.47 -29.08
C HIS A 219 -15.22 -12.33 -28.18
N GLU A 220 -16.35 -12.48 -27.49
CA GLU A 220 -16.83 -11.49 -26.53
C GLU A 220 -15.91 -11.40 -25.30
N GLU A 221 -15.46 -12.54 -24.77
CA GLU A 221 -14.48 -12.57 -23.68
C GLU A 221 -13.15 -11.90 -24.07
N VAL A 222 -12.64 -12.18 -25.27
CA VAL A 222 -11.43 -11.54 -25.80
C VAL A 222 -11.63 -10.04 -25.99
N ARG A 223 -12.80 -9.59 -26.45
CA ARG A 223 -13.13 -8.16 -26.53
C ARG A 223 -13.13 -7.51 -25.16
N GLY A 224 -13.79 -8.12 -24.18
CA GLY A 224 -13.81 -7.65 -22.79
C GLY A 224 -12.40 -7.51 -22.21
N GLN A 225 -11.57 -8.55 -22.34
CA GLN A 225 -10.19 -8.53 -21.88
C GLN A 225 -9.35 -7.44 -22.56
N ARG A 226 -9.54 -7.21 -23.86
CA ARG A 226 -8.85 -6.13 -24.58
C ARG A 226 -9.25 -4.74 -24.07
N GLN A 227 -10.53 -4.52 -23.79
CA GLN A 227 -11.01 -3.25 -23.22
C GLN A 227 -10.45 -3.02 -21.81
N GLU A 228 -10.44 -4.06 -20.97
CA GLU A 228 -9.81 -3.98 -19.64
C GLU A 228 -8.32 -3.66 -19.71
N LEU A 229 -7.58 -4.32 -20.61
CA LEU A 229 -6.17 -4.02 -20.87
C LEU A 229 -5.95 -2.58 -21.33
N GLU A 230 -6.84 -2.05 -22.17
CA GLU A 230 -6.74 -0.67 -22.64
C GLU A 230 -6.94 0.33 -21.50
N VAL A 231 -7.92 0.10 -20.62
CA VAL A 231 -8.17 0.93 -19.42
C VAL A 231 -6.96 0.89 -18.49
N ILE A 232 -6.45 -0.30 -18.17
CA ILE A 232 -5.27 -0.47 -17.30
C ILE A 232 -4.05 0.19 -17.93
N THR A 233 -3.85 0.03 -19.24
CA THR A 233 -2.73 0.65 -19.97
C THR A 233 -2.81 2.17 -19.92
N ARG A 234 -4.01 2.75 -20.05
CA ARG A 234 -4.22 4.20 -19.95
C ARG A 234 -3.92 4.70 -18.54
N GLN A 235 -4.42 4.02 -17.51
CA GLN A 235 -4.12 4.35 -16.12
C GLN A 235 -2.63 4.26 -15.81
N TYR A 236 -1.94 3.21 -16.29
CA TYR A 236 -0.50 3.04 -16.13
C TYR A 236 0.28 4.17 -16.80
N LYS A 237 -0.08 4.56 -18.02
CA LYS A 237 0.56 5.70 -18.72
C LYS A 237 0.36 7.02 -17.98
N GLU A 238 -0.84 7.26 -17.45
CA GLU A 238 -1.13 8.48 -16.69
C GLU A 238 -0.35 8.52 -15.37
N GLN A 239 -0.31 7.40 -14.64
CA GLN A 239 0.46 7.29 -13.40
C GLN A 239 1.95 7.50 -13.67
N LYS A 240 2.50 6.86 -14.71
CA LYS A 240 3.90 7.03 -15.10
C LYS A 240 4.24 8.49 -15.45
N ARG A 241 3.31 9.24 -16.06
CA ARG A 241 3.51 10.69 -16.31
C ARG A 241 3.53 11.49 -15.02
N LYS A 242 2.64 11.19 -14.07
CA LYS A 242 2.63 11.83 -12.74
C LYS A 242 3.92 11.53 -11.97
N ASP A 243 4.35 10.28 -11.97
CA ASP A 243 5.58 9.85 -11.30
C ASP A 243 6.82 10.52 -11.92
N LEU A 244 6.87 10.65 -13.26
CA LEU A 244 7.96 11.36 -13.95
C LEU A 244 7.99 12.85 -13.58
N ALA A 245 6.83 13.50 -13.50
CA ALA A 245 6.73 14.90 -13.08
C ALA A 245 7.22 15.09 -11.64
N VAL A 246 6.77 14.24 -10.71
CA VAL A 246 7.23 14.26 -9.32
C VAL A 246 8.73 14.00 -9.22
N LYS A 247 9.27 13.06 -10.00
CA LYS A 247 10.72 12.80 -10.05
C LYS A 247 11.49 14.04 -10.50
N HIS A 248 11.01 14.71 -11.55
CA HIS A 248 11.64 15.94 -12.04
C HIS A 248 11.56 17.07 -11.01
N ASP A 249 10.42 17.23 -10.32
CA ASP A 249 10.27 18.23 -9.25
C ASP A 249 11.22 17.96 -8.07
N ILE A 250 11.39 16.69 -7.68
CA ILE A 250 12.34 16.28 -6.64
C ILE A 250 13.78 16.54 -7.09
N GLU A 251 14.13 16.21 -8.32
CA GLU A 251 15.46 16.49 -8.89
C GLU A 251 15.75 18.00 -8.88
N ASN A 252 14.81 18.81 -9.36
CA ASN A 252 14.93 20.27 -9.34
C ASN A 252 15.09 20.84 -7.92
N MET A 253 14.35 20.30 -6.94
CA MET A 253 14.47 20.75 -5.54
C MET A 253 15.80 20.32 -4.92
N THR A 254 16.27 19.12 -5.26
CA THR A 254 17.56 18.59 -4.79
C THR A 254 18.72 19.40 -5.36
N ASP A 255 18.65 19.78 -6.63
CA ASP A 255 19.66 20.64 -7.26
C ASP A 255 19.68 22.03 -6.64
N LYS A 256 18.51 22.63 -6.36
CA LYS A 256 18.44 23.92 -5.63
C LYS A 256 19.06 23.83 -4.25
N LEU A 257 18.67 22.84 -3.45
CA LEU A 257 19.25 22.63 -2.11
C LEU A 257 20.75 22.36 -2.17
N ARG A 258 21.22 21.65 -3.20
CA ARG A 258 22.65 21.43 -3.42
C ARG A 258 23.39 22.73 -3.74
N THR A 259 22.82 23.59 -4.58
CA THR A 259 23.42 24.90 -4.86
C THR A 259 23.43 25.81 -3.63
N GLU A 260 22.38 25.79 -2.82
CA GLU A 260 22.33 26.54 -1.56
C GLU A 260 23.34 26.01 -0.54
N ALA A 261 23.47 24.69 -0.41
CA ALA A 261 24.46 24.06 0.46
C ALA A 261 25.89 24.41 0.03
N GLN A 262 26.19 24.36 -1.28
CA GLN A 262 27.50 24.77 -1.80
C GLN A 262 27.81 26.24 -1.50
N GLN A 263 26.84 27.13 -1.68
CA GLN A 263 27.02 28.55 -1.35
C GLN A 263 27.28 28.78 0.14
N LEU A 264 26.63 28.01 1.02
CA LEU A 264 26.87 28.08 2.46
C LEU A 264 28.24 27.52 2.85
N GLU A 265 28.70 26.46 2.19
CA GLU A 265 30.04 25.89 2.37
C GLU A 265 31.11 26.87 1.91
N ASP A 266 31.00 27.41 0.69
CA ASP A 266 31.91 28.43 0.17
C ASP A 266 31.96 29.68 1.08
N ALA A 267 30.82 30.10 1.63
CA ALA A 267 30.76 31.21 2.58
C ALA A 267 31.40 30.86 3.94
N ALA A 268 31.26 29.63 4.41
CA ALA A 268 31.90 29.17 5.64
C ALA A 268 33.42 29.09 5.48
N ASP A 269 33.91 28.60 4.34
CA ASP A 269 35.33 28.56 4.00
C ASP A 269 35.93 29.97 3.94
N ALA A 270 35.25 30.91 3.27
CA ALA A 270 35.68 32.31 3.25
C ALA A 270 35.76 32.92 4.66
N LYS A 271 34.82 32.59 5.55
CA LYS A 271 34.87 33.03 6.96
C LYS A 271 35.95 32.33 7.77
N ALA A 272 36.28 31.08 7.47
CA ALA A 272 37.41 30.39 8.08
C ALA A 272 38.75 31.03 7.66
N GLU A 273 38.91 31.40 6.38
CA GLU A 273 40.09 32.14 5.90
C GLU A 273 40.23 33.51 6.58
N GLU A 274 39.14 34.27 6.70
CA GLU A 274 39.14 35.54 7.45
C GLU A 274 39.57 35.33 8.91
N LEU A 275 39.09 34.27 9.57
CA LEU A 275 39.44 33.96 10.95
C LEU A 275 40.92 33.59 11.09
N GLU A 276 41.49 32.85 10.15
CA GLU A 276 42.91 32.50 10.17
C GLU A 276 43.79 33.74 10.02
N CYS A 277 43.43 34.67 9.12
CA CYS A 277 44.11 35.95 8.99
C CYS A 277 44.08 36.75 10.32
N VAL A 278 42.94 36.76 11.01
CA VAL A 278 42.82 37.40 12.34
C VAL A 278 43.76 36.74 13.35
N LYS A 279 43.90 35.41 13.36
CA LYS A 279 44.85 34.70 14.24
C LYS A 279 46.30 35.09 13.93
N GLU A 280 46.69 35.14 12.66
CA GLU A 280 48.05 35.54 12.26
C GLU A 280 48.37 36.97 12.72
N VAL A 281 47.44 37.90 12.51
CA VAL A 281 47.58 39.29 12.97
C VAL A 281 47.70 39.34 14.49
N LEU A 282 46.84 38.63 15.23
CA LEU A 282 46.92 38.53 16.68
C LEU A 282 48.28 38.01 17.15
N GLN A 283 48.77 36.91 16.55
CA GLN A 283 50.09 36.37 16.86
C GLN A 283 51.20 37.41 16.62
N SER A 284 51.14 38.16 15.52
CA SER A 284 52.13 39.20 15.20
C SER A 284 52.13 40.34 16.22
N ILE A 285 50.96 40.81 16.66
CA ILE A 285 50.83 41.88 17.65
C ILE A 285 51.32 41.40 19.02
N TYR A 286 50.96 40.17 19.41
CA TYR A 286 51.47 39.58 20.65
C TYR A 286 53.00 39.45 20.64
N ALA A 287 53.59 38.98 19.54
CA ALA A 287 55.04 38.91 19.38
C ALA A 287 55.73 40.28 19.43
N PHE A 288 55.06 41.34 18.94
CA PHE A 288 55.54 42.72 19.07
C PHE A 288 55.47 43.22 20.52
N LEU A 289 54.33 43.01 21.20
CA LEU A 289 54.13 43.44 22.59
C LEU A 289 55.08 42.73 23.56
N ASP A 290 55.39 41.46 23.33
CA ASP A 290 56.38 40.69 24.12
C ASP A 290 57.81 41.24 23.98
N LYS A 291 58.14 41.90 22.87
CA LYS A 291 59.45 42.57 22.70
C LYS A 291 59.52 43.92 23.41
N VAL A 292 58.39 44.63 23.53
CA VAL A 292 58.33 45.99 24.11
C VAL A 292 58.23 45.96 25.63
N SER A 293 57.70 44.88 26.22
CA SER A 293 57.51 44.80 27.67
C SER A 293 58.33 43.68 28.32
N SER A 294 59.10 44.02 29.36
CA SER A 294 59.84 43.06 30.19
C SER A 294 58.96 42.17 31.10
N GLN A 295 57.63 42.19 30.92
CA GLN A 295 56.69 41.45 31.74
C GLN A 295 55.88 40.52 30.83
N LYS A 296 56.34 39.26 30.73
CA LYS A 296 55.66 38.19 29.97
C LYS A 296 54.28 37.95 30.56
N VAL A 297 53.24 38.05 29.75
CA VAL A 297 51.90 37.62 30.15
C VAL A 297 51.88 36.10 30.06
N SER A 298 51.98 35.44 31.22
CA SER A 298 51.84 33.99 31.32
C SER A 298 50.38 33.60 31.09
N PHE A 299 49.98 33.39 29.84
CA PHE A 299 48.83 32.54 29.56
C PHE A 299 49.25 31.08 29.73
N THR A 300 48.55 30.36 30.59
CA THR A 300 48.73 28.93 30.82
C THR A 300 48.09 28.13 29.70
N VAL A 301 48.59 28.19 28.46
CA VAL A 301 48.47 27.09 27.48
C VAL A 301 49.60 27.24 26.46
N ASP A 302 50.55 26.31 26.46
CA ASP A 302 51.67 26.20 25.49
C ASP A 302 51.22 25.82 24.05
N ALA A 303 49.99 26.14 23.64
CA ALA A 303 49.39 25.64 22.40
C ALA A 303 48.66 26.72 21.60
N GLY A 304 49.37 27.80 21.25
CA GLY A 304 48.97 28.73 20.18
C GLY A 304 47.58 29.38 20.29
N ILE A 305 47.20 30.09 19.23
CA ILE A 305 45.85 30.66 19.07
C ILE A 305 45.01 29.65 18.27
N THR A 306 43.95 29.10 18.87
CA THR A 306 42.97 28.16 18.31
C THR A 306 41.58 28.82 18.27
N ASP A 307 40.65 28.28 17.47
CA ASP A 307 39.32 28.87 17.27
C ASP A 307 38.56 29.14 18.58
N ASP A 308 38.67 28.25 19.56
CA ASP A 308 38.00 28.38 20.86
C ASP A 308 38.63 29.45 21.77
N ASN A 309 39.89 29.81 21.52
CA ASN A 309 40.66 30.69 22.40
C ASN A 309 40.93 32.09 21.80
N VAL A 310 40.67 32.31 20.50
CA VAL A 310 40.88 33.61 19.80
C VAL A 310 40.25 34.77 20.57
N LEU A 311 39.03 34.60 21.06
CA LEU A 311 38.31 35.65 21.79
C LEU A 311 38.96 35.98 23.13
N GLN A 312 39.48 34.98 23.84
CA GLN A 312 40.20 35.17 25.10
C GLN A 312 41.53 35.90 24.86
N TYR A 313 42.23 35.59 23.77
CA TYR A 313 43.43 36.31 23.35
C TYR A 313 43.14 37.76 22.95
N LEU A 314 42.03 38.04 22.27
CA LEU A 314 41.60 39.41 21.95
C LEU A 314 41.30 40.22 23.21
N GLU A 315 40.55 39.66 24.15
CA GLU A 315 40.21 40.33 25.41
C GLU A 315 41.45 40.62 26.27
N ALA A 316 42.41 39.68 26.29
CA ALA A 316 43.68 39.88 26.95
C ALA A 316 44.54 40.96 26.28
N LEU A 317 44.52 41.04 24.95
CA LEU A 317 45.21 42.06 24.18
C LEU A 317 44.64 43.45 24.48
N GLU A 318 43.31 43.56 24.51
CA GLU A 318 42.61 44.80 24.85
C GLU A 318 43.01 45.31 26.24
N ARG A 319 42.96 44.45 27.26
CA ARG A 319 43.42 44.80 28.62
C ARG A 319 44.87 45.27 28.62
N ARG A 320 45.73 44.60 27.86
CA ARG A 320 47.17 44.92 27.78
C ARG A 320 47.42 46.28 27.13
N ILE A 321 46.71 46.58 26.04
CA ILE A 321 46.79 47.87 25.35
C ILE A 321 46.31 48.99 26.28
N ILE A 322 45.20 48.77 27.01
CA ILE A 322 44.68 49.73 28.00
C ILE A 322 45.74 50.03 29.08
N ASP A 323 46.41 48.99 29.60
CA ASP A 323 47.47 49.16 30.60
C ASP A 323 48.69 49.91 30.04
N LEU A 324 49.11 49.61 28.81
CA LEU A 324 50.20 50.34 28.14
C LEU A 324 49.87 51.82 27.94
N ILE A 325 48.64 52.13 27.49
CA ILE A 325 48.16 53.51 27.35
C ILE A 325 48.16 54.21 28.72
N ARG A 326 47.72 53.52 29.77
CA ARG A 326 47.74 54.06 31.14
C ARG A 326 49.16 54.36 31.61
N CYS A 327 50.11 53.46 31.36
CA CYS A 327 51.52 53.66 31.68
C CYS A 327 52.13 54.82 30.88
N SER A 328 51.83 54.94 29.58
CA SER A 328 52.28 56.08 28.75
C SER A 328 51.79 57.40 29.32
N LYS A 329 50.48 57.51 29.62
CA LYS A 329 49.90 58.72 30.22
C LYS A 329 50.55 59.08 31.56
N LEU A 330 50.87 58.08 32.39
CA LEU A 330 51.58 58.31 33.66
C LEU A 330 53.04 58.74 33.46
N ALA A 331 53.71 58.22 32.42
CA ALA A 331 55.06 58.66 32.05
C ALA A 331 55.08 60.11 31.54
N ASP A 332 54.09 60.48 30.72
CA ASP A 332 53.92 61.85 30.22
C ASP A 332 53.64 62.82 31.39
N MET A 333 52.80 62.44 32.35
CA MET A 333 52.55 63.24 33.56
C MET A 333 53.81 63.40 34.42
N LYS A 334 54.62 62.34 34.57
CA LYS A 334 55.91 62.42 35.29
C LYS A 334 56.95 63.26 34.58
N GLN A 335 56.97 63.28 33.24
CA GLN A 335 57.84 64.20 32.48
C GLN A 335 57.42 65.66 32.69
N VAL A 336 56.11 65.95 32.75
CA VAL A 336 55.61 67.29 33.06
C VAL A 336 55.93 67.70 34.51
N GLU A 337 55.81 66.79 35.48
CA GLU A 337 56.23 67.02 36.87
C GLU A 337 57.74 67.27 36.98
N PHE A 338 58.58 66.47 36.31
CA PHE A 338 60.04 66.65 36.31
C PHE A 338 60.48 67.98 35.66
N LEU A 339 59.78 68.44 34.62
CA LEU A 339 59.98 69.76 34.01
C LEU A 339 59.49 70.91 34.92
N SER A 340 58.51 70.66 35.79
CA SER A 340 58.03 71.62 36.78
C SER A 340 58.93 71.72 38.02
N GLU A 341 59.48 70.60 38.50
CA GLU A 341 60.46 70.55 39.60
C GLU A 341 61.81 71.15 39.18
N SER A 342 62.24 70.93 37.93
CA SER A 342 63.43 71.57 37.35
C SER A 342 63.29 73.09 37.20
N ARG A 343 62.06 73.62 37.13
CA ARG A 343 61.79 75.08 37.18
C ARG A 343 61.68 75.62 38.60
N SER A 344 61.47 74.78 39.61
CA SER A 344 61.38 75.17 41.03
C SER A 344 62.73 75.14 41.77
N GLN A 345 63.77 74.54 41.20
CA GLN A 345 65.11 74.43 41.81
C GLN A 345 66.18 75.36 41.21
N ASN A 346 65.81 76.27 40.31
CA ASN A 346 66.67 77.39 39.91
C ASN A 346 66.15 78.68 40.56
N PRO A 347 66.86 79.28 41.53
CA PRO A 347 66.54 80.61 42.05
C PRO A 347 66.72 81.72 41.01
#